data_AF-A0A3S9FG87-F1
#
_entry.id   AF-A0A3S9FG87-F1
#
_cell.length_a   1.000
_cell.length_b   1.000
_cell.length_c   1.000
_cell.angle_alpha   90.00
_cell.angle_beta   90.00
_cell.angle_gamma   90.00
#
_symmetry.space_group_name_H-M   'P 1'
#
loop_
_entity.id
_entity.type
_entity.pdbx_description
1 polymer ?
#
loop_
_entity_poly.entity_id
_entity_poly.type
_entity_poly.pdbx_seq_one_letter_code
_entity_poly.pdbx_strand_id
1 'polypeptide(L)' 'MKHIPEPGLFKPNPSRTEAKGDMTSRVARQIVDLEAAARIAKTERLRAARLAQEAETPAAVPKKPAQKRQIKRA' A
#
# COMPACT_ATOMS: atom_id res chain seq x y z
N MET A 1 53.51 -20.46 15.32
CA MET A 1 52.13 -20.48 14.79
C MET A 1 51.63 -19.04 14.77
N LYS A 2 51.11 -18.55 13.64
CA LYS A 2 50.65 -17.15 13.50
C LYS A 2 49.22 -17.06 14.01
N HIS A 3 48.98 -16.30 15.08
CA HIS A 3 47.65 -16.02 15.59
C HIS A 3 46.95 -15.04 14.65
N ILE A 4 45.83 -15.48 14.05
CA ILE A 4 44.91 -14.60 13.34
C ILE A 4 43.91 -14.10 14.39
N PRO A 5 43.81 -12.78 14.62
CA PRO A 5 42.86 -12.27 15.60
C PRO A 5 41.42 -12.55 15.14
N GLU A 6 40.58 -12.97 16.09
CA GLU A 6 39.17 -13.29 15.86
C GLU A 6 38.42 -12.10 15.21
N PRO A 7 37.56 -12.34 14.21
CA PRO A 7 36.84 -11.29 13.50
C PRO A 7 35.83 -10.60 14.43
N GLY A 8 36.22 -9.43 14.96
CA GLY A 8 35.37 -8.64 15.85
C GLY A 8 36.12 -7.88 16.94
N LEU A 9 37.39 -8.22 17.19
CA LEU A 9 38.18 -7.64 18.29
C LEU A 9 38.36 -6.11 18.21
N PHE A 10 38.26 -5.53 17.00
CA PHE A 10 38.49 -4.10 16.74
C PHE A 10 37.25 -3.33 16.26
N LYS A 11 36.03 -3.90 16.37
CA LYS A 11 34.84 -3.14 15.97
C LYS A 11 34.56 -2.07 17.02
N PRO A 12 34.61 -0.76 16.67
CA PRO A 12 34.26 0.29 17.62
C PRO A 12 32.81 0.10 18.05
N ASN A 13 32.58 0.11 19.36
CA ASN A 13 31.22 0.05 19.90
C ASN A 13 30.49 1.33 19.48
N PRO A 14 29.33 1.25 18.80
CA PRO A 14 28.63 2.44 18.34
C PRO A 14 28.40 3.40 19.51
N SER A 15 28.73 4.66 19.27
CA SER A 15 28.47 5.73 20.22
C SER A 15 26.97 5.79 20.53
N ARG A 16 26.62 6.30 21.71
CA ARG A 16 25.21 6.46 22.13
C ARG A 16 24.38 7.28 21.12
N THR A 17 25.02 8.16 20.37
CA THR A 17 24.42 8.95 19.29
C THR A 17 24.14 8.12 18.04
N GLU A 18 25.08 7.28 17.61
CA GLU A 18 24.90 6.36 16.47
C GLU A 18 23.82 5.34 16.77
N ALA A 19 23.82 4.75 17.97
CA ALA A 19 22.79 3.79 18.38
C ALA A 19 21.38 4.39 18.38
N LYS A 20 21.23 5.66 18.78
CA LYS A 20 19.94 6.39 18.70
C LYS A 20 19.54 6.69 17.26
N GLY A 21 20.50 7.07 16.41
CA GLY A 21 20.27 7.27 14.98
C GLY A 21 19.73 6.01 14.31
N ASP A 22 20.37 4.87 14.55
CA ASP A 22 19.95 3.56 14.02
C ASP A 22 18.55 3.19 14.47
N MET A 23 18.21 3.45 15.74
CA MET A 23 16.86 3.23 16.26
C MET A 23 15.83 4.09 15.55
N THR A 24 16.07 5.39 15.39
CA THR A 24 15.17 6.30 14.67
C THR A 24 14.99 5.86 13.22
N SER A 25 16.08 5.51 12.52
CA SER A 25 16.02 5.03 11.14
C SER A 25 15.29 3.69 11.00
N ARG A 26 15.38 2.81 12.00
CA ARG A 26 14.60 1.56 12.03
C ARG A 26 13.11 1.85 12.22
N VAL A 27 12.76 2.68 13.18
CA VAL A 27 11.37 3.04 13.48
C VAL A 27 10.72 3.76 12.29
N ALA A 28 11.43 4.70 11.66
CA ALA A 28 10.92 5.41 10.49
C ALA A 28 10.58 4.45 9.33
N ARG A 29 11.44 3.46 9.07
CA ARG A 29 11.17 2.42 8.06
C ARG A 29 9.96 1.57 8.43
N GLN A 30 9.88 1.13 9.68
CA GLN A 30 8.73 0.36 10.17
C GLN A 30 7.40 1.11 10.00
N ILE A 31 7.37 2.41 10.28
CA ILE A 31 6.16 3.23 10.09
C ILE A 31 5.73 3.21 8.62
N VAL A 32 6.67 3.48 7.70
CA VAL A 32 6.38 3.50 6.25
C VAL A 32 5.87 2.14 5.77
N ASP A 33 6.50 1.05 6.22
CA ASP A 33 6.14 -0.30 5.81
C ASP A 33 4.73 -0.68 6.31
N LEU A 34 4.40 -0.35 7.57
CA LEU A 34 3.08 -0.60 8.15
C LEU A 34 1.98 0.19 7.42
N GLU A 35 2.23 1.46 7.10
CA GLU A 35 1.28 2.27 6.33
C GLU A 35 1.09 1.76 4.90
N ALA A 36 2.17 1.31 4.25
CA ALA A 36 2.09 0.68 2.93
C ALA A 36 1.24 -0.60 2.98
N ALA A 37 1.49 -1.47 3.95
CA ALA A 37 0.71 -2.70 4.15
C ALA A 37 -0.79 -2.40 4.39
N ALA A 38 -1.11 -1.40 5.24
CA ALA A 38 -2.49 -1.00 5.49
C ALA A 38 -3.20 -0.47 4.22
N ARG A 39 -2.49 0.31 3.39
CA ARG A 39 -3.02 0.81 2.10
C ARG A 39 -3.28 -0.32 1.10
N ILE A 40 -2.38 -1.29 1.02
CA ILE A 40 -2.53 -2.47 0.15
C ILE A 40 -3.74 -3.29 0.59
N ALA A 41 -3.82 -3.66 1.88
CA ALA A 41 -4.93 -4.44 2.42
C ALA A 41 -6.29 -3.76 2.19
N LYS A 42 -6.37 -2.43 2.36
CA LYS A 42 -7.59 -1.67 2.04
C LYS A 42 -7.96 -1.77 0.56
N THR A 43 -6.98 -1.59 -0.32
CA THR A 43 -7.19 -1.65 -1.77
C THR A 43 -7.67 -3.04 -2.20
N GLU A 44 -7.05 -4.09 -1.67
CA GLU A 44 -7.43 -5.48 -1.93
C GLU A 44 -8.87 -5.76 -1.46
N ARG A 45 -9.23 -5.33 -0.25
CA ARG A 45 -10.60 -5.45 0.26
C ARG A 45 -11.61 -4.74 -0.64
N LEU A 46 -11.31 -3.52 -1.09
CA LEU A 46 -12.20 -2.77 -1.98
C LEU A 46 -12.31 -3.39 -3.37
N ARG A 47 -11.19 -3.92 -3.89
CA ARG A 47 -11.17 -4.64 -5.17
C ARG A 47 -12.02 -5.91 -5.09
N ALA A 48 -11.87 -6.69 -4.02
CA ALA A 48 -12.69 -7.89 -3.79
C ALA A 48 -14.18 -7.55 -3.69
N ALA A 49 -14.53 -6.48 -2.95
CA ALA A 49 -15.91 -6.02 -2.85
C ALA A 49 -16.49 -5.58 -4.20
N ARG A 50 -15.70 -4.87 -5.03
CA ARG A 50 -16.12 -4.48 -6.38
C ARG A 50 -16.36 -5.69 -7.28
N LEU A 51 -15.46 -6.67 -7.26
CA LEU A 51 -15.59 -7.89 -8.05
C LEU A 51 -16.85 -8.70 -7.65
N ALA A 52 -17.15 -8.78 -6.35
CA ALA A 52 -18.38 -9.41 -5.87
C ALA A 52 -19.63 -8.66 -6.36
N GLN A 53 -19.63 -7.33 -6.31
CA GLN A 53 -20.73 -6.53 -6.85
C GLN A 53 -20.93 -6.73 -8.36
N GLU A 54 -19.84 -6.75 -9.13
CA GLU A 54 -19.89 -7.01 -10.59
C GLU A 54 -20.41 -8.42 -10.91
N ALA A 55 -20.08 -9.43 -10.08
CA ALA A 55 -20.61 -10.78 -10.26
C ALA A 55 -22.12 -10.85 -9.98
N GLU A 56 -22.62 -10.05 -9.04
CA GLU A 56 -24.03 -10.06 -8.62
C GLU A 56 -24.92 -9.11 -9.44
N THR A 57 -24.35 -8.10 -10.10
CA THR A 57 -25.09 -7.21 -11.00
C THR A 57 -24.79 -7.53 -12.47
N PRO A 58 -25.72 -8.18 -13.20
CA PRO A 58 -25.58 -8.32 -14.65
C PRO A 58 -25.56 -6.92 -15.29
N ALA A 59 -24.63 -6.72 -16.22
CA ALA A 59 -24.34 -5.44 -16.86
C ALA A 59 -25.64 -4.70 -17.25
N ALA A 60 -25.85 -3.53 -16.65
CA ALA A 60 -26.99 -2.68 -16.97
C ALA A 60 -26.89 -2.27 -18.45
N VAL A 61 -27.78 -2.83 -19.27
CA VAL A 61 -27.95 -2.44 -20.67
C VAL A 61 -28.19 -0.91 -20.75
N PRO A 62 -27.47 -0.18 -21.63
CA PRO A 62 -27.63 1.26 -21.73
C PRO A 62 -29.08 1.59 -22.13
N LYS A 63 -29.80 2.29 -21.25
CA LYS A 63 -31.17 2.75 -21.52
C LYS A 63 -31.10 3.75 -22.69
N LYS A 64 -31.69 3.38 -23.83
CA LYS A 64 -31.81 4.28 -25.00
C LYS A 64 -32.46 5.61 -24.58
N PRO A 65 -31.93 6.77 -25.03
CA PRO A 65 -32.53 8.05 -24.69
C PRO A 65 -33.95 8.12 -25.28
N ALA A 66 -34.92 8.49 -24.43
CA ALA A 66 -36.31 8.65 -24.83
C ALA A 66 -36.42 9.72 -25.92
N GLN A 67 -36.98 9.37 -27.08
CA GLN A 67 -37.22 10.31 -28.18
C GLN A 67 -38.18 11.41 -27.71
N LYS A 68 -37.70 12.66 -27.71
CA LYS A 68 -38.53 13.83 -27.48
C LYS A 68 -39.55 13.96 -28.62
N ARG A 69 -40.84 13.80 -28.31
CA ARG A 69 -41.94 14.11 -29.25
C ARG A 69 -41.91 15.60 -29.57
N GLN A 70 -41.61 15.93 -30.83
CA GLN A 70 -41.79 17.29 -31.35
C GLN A 70 -43.29 17.60 -31.40
N ILE A 71 -43.72 18.56 -30.59
CA ILE A 71 -45.07 19.11 -30.64
C ILE A 71 -45.13 20.04 -31.86
N LYS A 72 -45.88 19.65 -32.88
CA LYS A 72 -46.21 20.54 -34.01
C LYS A 72 -47.17 21.61 -33.48
N ARG A 73 -46.78 22.89 -33.57
CA ARG A 73 -47.67 24.03 -33.32
C ARG A 73 -48.55 24.21 -34.56
N ALA A 74 -49.87 24.27 -34.32
CA ALA A 74 -50.89 24.59 -35.31
C ALA A 74 -50.96 26.10 -35.55
#